data_AF-A0A9X9XKF9-F1
#
_entry.id   AF-A0A9X9XKF9-F1
#
_cell.length_a   1.000
_cell.length_b   1.000
_cell.length_c   1.000
_cell.angle_alpha   90.00
_cell.angle_beta   90.00
_cell.angle_gamma   90.00
#
_symmetry.space_group_name_H-M   'P 1'
#
loop_
_entity.id
_entity.type
_entity.pdbx_description
1 polymer ?
#
loop_
_entity_poly.entity_id
_entity_poly.type
_entity_poly.pdbx_seq_one_letter_code
_entity_poly.pdbx_strand_id
1 'polypeptide(L)' 'MAPAIRAFFDEPTNTVSYLVWDPATKRGAVIDP' A
#
# COMPACT_ATOMS: atom_id res chain seq x y z
N MET A 1 -6.08 -8.40 14.86
CA MET A 1 -5.83 -8.44 13.40
C MET A 1 -4.72 -7.44 13.10
N ALA A 2 -3.72 -7.82 12.32
CA ALA A 2 -2.70 -6.90 11.83
C ALA A 2 -3.17 -6.27 10.49
N PRO A 3 -2.77 -5.02 10.18
CA PRO A 3 -3.02 -4.44 8.86
C PRO A 3 -2.29 -5.25 7.78
N ALA A 4 -2.91 -5.34 6.60
CA ALA A 4 -2.31 -5.91 5.41
C ALA A 4 -1.55 -4.83 4.63
N ILE A 5 -0.46 -5.24 3.97
CA ILE A 5 0.45 -4.34 3.25
C ILE A 5 0.72 -4.92 1.86
N ARG A 6 0.72 -4.06 0.84
CA ARG A 6 1.14 -4.41 -0.53
C ARG A 6 1.99 -3.29 -1.11
N ALA A 7 3.12 -3.66 -1.70
CA ALA A 7 4.00 -2.77 -2.42
C ALA A 7 3.72 -2.81 -3.93
N PHE A 8 3.90 -1.67 -4.58
CA PHE A 8 3.83 -1.49 -6.02
C PHE A 8 5.10 -0.76 -6.46
N PHE A 9 5.88 -1.35 -7.34
CA PHE A 9 7.10 -0.74 -7.85
C PHE A 9 6.83 -0.08 -9.20
N ASP A 10 7.21 1.18 -9.33
CA ASP A 10 7.25 1.92 -10.58
C ASP A 10 8.68 1.96 -11.11
N GLU A 11 8.96 1.12 -12.11
CA GLU A 11 10.29 1.01 -12.74
C GLU A 11 10.78 2.33 -13.36
N PRO A 12 9.94 3.12 -14.08
CA PRO A 12 10.35 4.40 -14.66
C PRO A 12 10.90 5.41 -13.64
N THR A 13 10.27 5.53 -12.47
CA THR A 13 10.69 6.50 -11.43
C THR A 13 11.52 5.88 -10.31
N ASN A 14 11.69 4.56 -10.31
CA ASN A 14 12.28 3.80 -9.21
C ASN A 14 11.60 4.07 -7.85
N THR A 15 10.28 4.29 -7.87
CA THR A 15 9.48 4.56 -6.67
C THR A 15 8.73 3.31 -6.23
N VAL A 16 8.61 3.09 -4.91
CA VAL A 16 7.73 2.07 -4.35
C VAL A 16 6.58 2.74 -3.62
N SER A 17 5.36 2.55 -4.11
CA SER A 17 4.14 2.97 -3.44
C SER A 17 3.60 1.84 -2.57
N TYR A 18 3.02 2.17 -1.41
CA TYR A 18 2.46 1.17 -0.49
C TYR A 18 0.96 1.36 -0.30
N LEU A 19 0.22 0.26 -0.36
CA LEU A 19 -1.15 0.17 0.14
C LEU A 19 -1.12 -0.50 1.51
N VAL A 20 -1.66 0.18 2.52
CA VAL A 20 -1.85 -0.35 3.88
C VAL A 20 -3.33 -0.32 4.20
N TRP A 21 -3.92 -1.46 4.61
CA TRP A 21 -5.35 -1.54 4.89
C TRP A 21 -5.71 -2.52 6.01
N ASP A 22 -6.84 -2.29 6.67
CA ASP A 22 -7.50 -3.26 7.52
C ASP A 22 -8.34 -4.22 6.64
N PRO A 23 -8.06 -5.54 6.63
CA PRO A 23 -8.79 -6.49 5.80
C PRO A 23 -10.26 -6.66 6.20
N ALA A 24 -10.62 -6.38 7.46
CA ALA A 24 -12.00 -6.54 7.92
C ALA A 24 -12.89 -5.39 7.46
N THR A 25 -12.42 -4.14 7.62
CA THR A 25 -13.21 -2.94 7.29
C THR A 25 -12.93 -2.39 5.89
N LYS A 26 -11.85 -2.84 5.24
CA LYS A 26 -11.33 -2.32 3.96
C LYS A 26 -10.91 -0.86 3.99
N ARG A 27 -10.76 -0.26 5.18
CA ARG A 27 -10.19 1.08 5.33
C ARG A 27 -8.68 1.00 5.18
N GLY A 28 -8.10 1.93 4.43
CA GLY A 28 -6.66 1.95 4.19
C GLY A 28 -6.17 3.29 3.70
N ALA A 29 -4.86 3.38 3.54
CA ALA A 29 -4.16 4.54 3.02
C ALA A 29 -3.17 4.10 1.93
N VAL A 30 -2.91 5.01 1.00
CA VAL A 30 -1.82 4.89 0.02
C VAL A 30 -0.70 5.83 0.44
N ILE A 31 0.53 5.32 0.42
CA ILE A 31 1.75 6.09 0.72
C ILE A 31 2.53 6.23 -0.57
N ASP A 32 2.98 7.46 -0.84
CA ASP A 32 3.72 7.88 -2.04
C ASP A 32 3.06 7.47 -3.37
N PRO A 33 1.87 8.03 -3.70
CA PRO A 33 1.22 7.88 -5.00
C PRO A 33 1.81 8.75 -6.11
#